data_AF-A0A7Y7PQP4-F1
#
_entry.id   AF-A0A7Y7PQP4-F1
#
_cell.length_a   1.000
_cell.length_b   1.000
_cell.length_c   1.000
_cell.angle_alpha   90.00
_cell.angle_beta   90.00
_cell.angle_gamma   90.00
#
_symmetry.space_group_name_H-M   'P 1'
#
loop_
_entity.id
_entity.type
_entity.pdbx_description
1 polymer ?
#
loop_
_entity_poly.entity_id
_entity_poly.type
_entity_poly.pdbx_seq_one_letter_code
_entity_poly.pdbx_strand_id
1 'polypeptide(L)'
;MKKLLILLAAFSISAAASAQTTPVKTVRGQYQKSQKQDLTPEQRADRAAQKLTKSLNLSAAQGQQVRQLQLARIQQQQAYKGQAGPAAKADRKARHQAMKGQRAQYDAQLKQILSADQYTKYAQMQADKKAKHQAKRQNKG
;
A
#
# COMPACT_ATOMS: atom_id res chain seq x y z
N MET A 1 -11.88 37.26 -8.01
CA MET A 1 -11.52 37.24 -9.44
C MET A 1 -10.03 37.47 -9.61
N LYS A 2 -9.34 36.56 -10.32
CA LYS A 2 -8.25 36.88 -11.26
C LYS A 2 -7.92 35.62 -12.05
N LYS A 3 -7.80 35.84 -13.36
CA LYS A 3 -7.86 34.89 -14.46
C LYS A 3 -6.46 34.34 -14.71
N LEU A 4 -6.37 33.08 -15.16
CA LEU A 4 -5.22 32.62 -15.93
C LEU A 4 -5.70 31.57 -16.93
N LEU A 5 -5.85 32.05 -18.17
CA LEU A 5 -5.92 31.25 -19.38
C LEU A 5 -4.50 30.95 -19.81
N ILE A 6 -4.17 29.68 -20.06
CA ILE A 6 -3.12 29.31 -21.03
C ILE A 6 -3.62 28.11 -21.83
N LEU A 7 -3.85 28.39 -23.12
CA LEU A 7 -3.90 27.47 -24.24
C LEU A 7 -2.56 26.72 -24.39
N LEU A 8 -2.59 25.42 -24.66
CA LEU A 8 -1.68 24.84 -25.66
C LEU A 8 -2.16 23.47 -26.16
N ALA A 9 -1.84 23.23 -27.43
CA ALA A 9 -2.47 22.31 -28.35
C ALA A 9 -1.92 20.86 -28.31
N ALA A 10 -2.80 19.95 -28.72
CA ALA A 10 -2.62 18.73 -29.52
C ALA A 10 -1.30 17.95 -29.48
N PHE A 11 -1.40 16.66 -29.15
CA PHE A 11 -0.83 15.60 -29.99
C PHE A 11 -1.67 14.31 -29.83
N SER A 12 -2.42 13.97 -30.86
CA SER A 12 -3.07 12.67 -31.02
C SER A 12 -2.29 11.88 -32.08
N ILE A 13 -1.62 10.80 -31.68
CA ILE A 13 -1.16 9.76 -32.60
C ILE A 13 -2.01 8.52 -32.34
N SER A 14 -2.73 8.08 -33.38
CA SER A 14 -3.41 6.80 -33.45
C SER A 14 -2.69 5.86 -34.42
N ALA A 15 -2.62 4.58 -34.01
CA ALA A 15 -2.54 3.34 -34.79
C ALA A 15 -1.29 3.04 -35.66
N ALA A 16 -0.63 1.89 -35.39
CA ALA A 16 -0.95 0.62 -36.07
C ALA A 16 -0.19 -0.56 -35.43
N ALA A 17 -0.89 -1.68 -35.33
CA ALA A 17 -0.39 -2.96 -34.82
C ALA A 17 0.29 -3.76 -35.94
N SER A 18 1.30 -4.55 -35.58
CA SER A 18 1.65 -5.78 -36.32
C SER A 18 2.09 -6.84 -35.31
N ALA A 19 1.18 -7.78 -35.07
CA ALA A 19 1.41 -8.99 -34.29
C ALA A 19 2.32 -9.95 -35.06
N GLN A 20 3.33 -10.51 -34.40
CA GLN A 20 4.00 -11.73 -34.86
C GLN A 20 3.66 -12.85 -33.87
N THR A 21 2.80 -13.74 -34.35
CA THR A 21 2.33 -14.96 -33.70
C THR A 21 3.34 -16.09 -33.92
N THR A 22 3.77 -16.77 -32.85
CA THR A 22 4.15 -18.19 -32.88
C THR A 22 3.74 -18.87 -31.56
N PRO A 23 3.44 -20.18 -31.56
CA PRO A 23 2.43 -20.79 -30.69
C PRO A 23 2.98 -21.19 -29.32
N VAL A 24 2.30 -20.78 -28.25
CA VAL A 24 2.63 -21.17 -26.88
C VAL A 24 1.96 -22.49 -26.53
N LYS A 25 2.78 -23.53 -26.34
CA LYS A 25 2.41 -24.76 -25.63
C LYS A 25 1.86 -24.42 -24.25
N THR A 26 0.68 -24.95 -23.97
CA THR A 26 -0.08 -24.81 -22.73
C THR A 26 0.67 -25.39 -21.52
N VAL A 27 1.05 -24.54 -20.56
CA VAL A 27 1.40 -24.97 -19.20
C VAL A 27 0.79 -24.01 -18.16
N ARG A 28 -0.20 -24.57 -17.43
CA ARG A 28 -0.72 -24.17 -16.10
C ARG A 28 -0.89 -22.68 -15.80
N GLY A 29 -2.14 -22.23 -15.86
CA GLY A 29 -2.77 -21.37 -14.84
C GLY A 29 -1.97 -20.15 -14.37
N GLN A 30 -1.40 -19.38 -15.28
CA GLN A 30 -0.89 -18.06 -14.94
C GLN A 30 -2.09 -17.13 -14.79
N TYR A 31 -2.49 -16.87 -13.54
CA TYR A 31 -3.22 -15.65 -13.23
C TYR A 31 -2.38 -14.50 -13.79
N GLN A 32 -2.77 -13.95 -14.95
CA GLN A 32 -2.30 -12.67 -15.45
C GLN A 32 -2.64 -11.67 -14.35
N LYS A 33 -1.71 -11.42 -13.43
CA LYS A 33 -1.71 -10.20 -12.66
C LYS A 33 -1.60 -9.12 -13.72
N SER A 34 -2.74 -8.50 -14.06
CA SER A 34 -2.76 -7.26 -14.83
C SER A 34 -1.63 -6.39 -14.28
N GLN A 35 -0.74 -5.93 -15.16
CA GLN A 35 0.40 -5.09 -14.83
C GLN A 35 -0.14 -3.81 -14.16
N LYS A 36 -0.44 -3.87 -12.87
CA LYS A 36 -0.66 -2.68 -12.07
C LYS A 36 0.70 -2.03 -12.00
N GLN A 37 0.83 -0.86 -12.61
CA GLN A 37 2.00 0.00 -12.43
C GLN A 37 2.38 0.00 -10.95
N ASP A 38 3.64 -0.33 -10.69
CA ASP A 38 4.18 -0.27 -9.34
C ASP A 38 4.17 1.19 -8.89
N LEU A 39 3.30 1.50 -7.93
CA LEU A 39 3.21 2.84 -7.36
C LEU A 39 4.53 3.17 -6.63
N THR A 40 5.01 4.40 -6.79
CA THR A 40 6.18 4.89 -6.06
C THR A 40 5.93 4.88 -4.55
N PRO A 41 6.97 4.87 -3.69
CA PRO A 41 6.81 4.94 -2.24
C PRO A 41 5.88 6.09 -1.79
N GLU A 42 6.02 7.25 -2.43
CA GLU A 42 5.26 8.48 -2.18
C GLU A 42 3.80 8.27 -2.57
N GLN A 43 3.52 7.77 -3.77
CA GLN A 43 2.16 7.49 -4.23
C GLN A 43 1.45 6.46 -3.32
N ARG A 44 2.19 5.49 -2.80
CA ARG A 44 1.67 4.50 -1.84
C ARG A 44 1.37 5.15 -0.50
N ALA A 45 2.24 6.04 -0.02
CA ALA A 45 2.02 6.80 1.21
C ALA A 45 0.79 7.72 1.08
N ASP A 46 0.70 8.44 -0.03
CA ASP A 46 -0.44 9.31 -0.39
C ASP A 46 -1.75 8.55 -0.38
N ARG A 47 -1.82 7.44 -1.12
CA ARG A 47 -3.04 6.63 -1.20
C ARG A 47 -3.46 6.07 0.17
N ALA A 48 -2.51 5.65 0.98
CA ALA A 48 -2.78 5.13 2.31
C ALA A 48 -3.24 6.23 3.27
N ALA A 49 -2.60 7.39 3.25
CA ALA A 49 -3.03 8.55 4.02
C ALA A 49 -4.42 9.01 3.62
N GLN A 50 -4.70 9.19 2.33
CA GLN A 50 -6.03 9.54 1.81
C GLN A 50 -7.12 8.56 2.29
N LYS A 51 -6.82 7.26 2.29
CA LYS A 51 -7.77 6.25 2.79
C LYS A 51 -8.04 6.43 4.29
N LEU A 52 -7.00 6.66 5.10
CA LEU A 52 -7.16 6.90 6.53
C LEU A 52 -7.89 8.21 6.80
N THR A 53 -7.55 9.28 6.08
CA THR A 53 -8.27 10.56 6.10
C THR A 53 -9.75 10.37 5.87
N LYS A 54 -10.15 9.65 4.82
CA LYS A 54 -11.57 9.37 4.53
C LYS A 54 -12.24 8.48 5.57
N SER A 55 -11.52 7.48 6.10
CA SER A 55 -12.11 6.51 7.02
C SER A 55 -12.29 7.06 8.43
N LEU A 56 -11.37 7.94 8.85
CA LEU A 56 -11.28 8.47 10.22
C LEU A 56 -11.63 9.96 10.30
N ASN A 57 -12.00 10.59 9.16
CA ASN A 57 -12.26 12.03 9.07
C ASN A 57 -11.10 12.86 9.64
N LEU A 58 -9.87 12.56 9.18
CA LEU A 58 -8.68 13.26 9.65
C LEU A 58 -8.67 14.71 9.16
N SER A 59 -8.16 15.62 9.99
CA SER A 59 -7.87 16.98 9.55
C SER A 59 -6.75 17.00 8.50
N ALA A 60 -6.57 18.13 7.80
CA ALA A 60 -5.49 18.29 6.83
C ALA A 60 -4.11 18.06 7.49
N ALA A 61 -3.88 18.63 8.67
CA ALA A 61 -2.65 18.46 9.43
C ALA A 61 -2.41 17.00 9.83
N GLN A 62 -3.43 16.34 10.39
CA GLN A 62 -3.35 14.91 10.73
C GLN A 62 -3.08 14.05 9.49
N GLY A 63 -3.72 14.35 8.36
CA GLY A 63 -3.51 13.66 7.09
C GLY A 63 -2.06 13.77 6.59
N GLN A 64 -1.45 14.96 6.69
CA GLN A 64 -0.04 15.16 6.34
C GLN A 64 0.90 14.37 7.26
N GLN A 65 0.67 14.39 8.58
CA GLN A 65 1.46 13.61 9.54
C GLN A 65 1.35 12.10 9.29
N VAL A 66 0.13 11.61 9.02
CA VAL A 66 -0.11 10.20 8.67
C VAL A 66 0.60 9.82 7.36
N ARG A 67 0.60 10.71 6.36
CA ARG A 67 1.34 10.51 5.11
C ARG A 67 2.83 10.35 5.35
N GLN A 68 3.44 11.25 6.12
CA GLN A 68 4.87 11.18 6.45
C GLN A 68 5.21 9.89 7.21
N LEU A 69 4.40 9.54 8.22
CA LEU A 69 4.55 8.31 8.98
C LEU A 69 4.47 7.06 8.06
N GLN A 70 3.53 7.08 7.12
CA GLN A 70 3.36 5.98 6.17
C GLN A 70 4.52 5.88 5.17
N LEU A 71 5.05 7.01 4.70
CA LEU A 71 6.22 7.05 3.82
C LEU A 71 7.44 6.44 4.52
N ALA A 72 7.73 6.87 5.75
CA ALA A 72 8.83 6.34 6.56
C ALA A 72 8.70 4.82 6.74
N ARG A 73 7.49 4.34 7.05
CA ARG A 73 7.21 2.89 7.14
C ARG A 73 7.46 2.16 5.83
N ILE A 74 7.06 2.73 4.69
CA ILE A 74 7.26 2.11 3.38
C ILE A 74 8.75 2.03 3.06
N GLN A 75 9.50 3.10 3.28
CA GLN A 75 10.94 3.14 3.06
C GLN A 75 11.67 2.13 3.95
N GLN A 76 11.32 2.06 5.24
CA GLN A 76 11.87 1.07 6.17
C GLN A 76 11.59 -0.37 5.71
N GLN A 77 10.38 -0.62 5.20
CA GLN A 77 10.02 -1.93 4.68
C GLN A 77 10.76 -2.27 3.37
N GLN A 78 11.05 -1.29 2.53
CA GLN A 78 11.82 -1.47 1.30
C GLN A 78 13.29 -1.80 1.59
N ALA A 79 13.93 -1.06 2.51
CA ALA A 79 15.28 -1.36 2.97
C ALA A 79 15.37 -2.80 3.50
N TYR A 80 14.39 -3.21 4.31
CA TYR A 80 14.34 -4.56 4.85
C TYR A 80 14.13 -5.65 3.79
N LYS A 81 13.45 -5.34 2.68
CA LYS A 81 13.26 -6.25 1.55
C LYS A 81 14.50 -6.32 0.66
N GLY A 82 15.20 -5.21 0.44
CA GLY A 82 16.44 -5.19 -0.34
C GLY A 82 17.56 -6.00 0.32
N GLN A 83 17.57 -6.06 1.65
CA GLN A 83 18.51 -6.86 2.45
C GLN A 83 18.08 -8.33 2.60
N ALA A 84 16.91 -8.71 2.09
CA ALA A 84 16.31 -10.01 2.31
C ALA A 84 16.54 -10.98 1.15
N GLY A 85 17.64 -11.73 1.19
CA GLY A 85 17.79 -12.93 0.37
C GLY A 85 16.77 -14.04 0.74
N PRO A 86 16.76 -15.18 0.02
CA PRO A 86 15.98 -16.35 0.40
C PRO A 86 16.37 -16.82 1.80
N ALA A 87 15.53 -16.51 2.78
CA ALA A 87 15.88 -16.59 4.20
C ALA A 87 15.58 -17.98 4.78
N ALA A 88 16.48 -18.50 5.62
CA ALA A 88 16.31 -19.77 6.32
C ALA A 88 15.16 -19.72 7.33
N LYS A 89 14.70 -20.88 7.85
CA LYS A 89 13.58 -20.92 8.83
C LYS A 89 13.85 -20.07 10.08
N ALA A 90 15.09 -20.01 10.57
CA ALA A 90 15.48 -19.19 11.71
C ALA A 90 15.29 -17.68 11.43
N ASP A 91 15.69 -17.24 10.24
CA ASP A 91 15.50 -15.85 9.78
C ASP A 91 14.03 -15.48 9.65
N ARG A 92 13.16 -16.46 9.36
CA ARG A 92 11.71 -16.21 9.28
C ARG A 92 11.12 -15.80 10.63
N LYS A 93 11.55 -16.42 11.73
CA LYS A 93 11.10 -16.06 13.08
C LYS A 93 11.60 -14.66 13.47
N ALA A 94 12.88 -14.38 13.22
CA ALA A 94 13.47 -13.06 13.46
C ALA A 94 12.76 -11.97 12.63
N ARG A 95 12.52 -12.22 11.34
CA ARG A 95 11.72 -11.36 10.44
C ARG A 95 10.34 -11.07 10.99
N HIS A 96 9.66 -12.10 11.48
CA HIS A 96 8.33 -11.94 12.04
C HIS A 96 8.33 -11.07 13.30
N GLN A 97 9.29 -11.24 14.20
CA GLN A 97 9.42 -10.38 15.38
C GLN A 97 9.76 -8.93 15.01
N ALA A 98 10.67 -8.72 14.06
CA ALA A 98 10.98 -7.37 13.57
C ALA A 98 9.73 -6.66 13.00
N MET A 99 8.94 -7.37 12.19
CA MET A 99 7.69 -6.85 11.63
C MET A 99 6.64 -6.54 12.70
N LYS A 100 6.58 -7.33 13.78
CA LYS A 100 5.71 -7.02 14.94
C LYS A 100 6.17 -5.74 15.64
N GLY A 101 7.47 -5.59 15.88
CA GLY A 101 8.03 -4.38 16.48
C GLY A 101 7.74 -3.13 15.66
N GLN A 102 8.01 -3.18 14.35
CA GLN A 102 7.69 -2.08 13.42
C GLN A 102 6.21 -1.71 13.43
N ARG A 103 5.32 -2.70 13.56
CA ARG A 103 3.88 -2.45 13.66
C ARG A 103 3.51 -1.76 14.96
N ALA A 104 4.05 -2.21 16.09
CA ALA A 104 3.81 -1.58 17.38
C ALA A 104 4.32 -0.13 17.42
N GLN A 105 5.51 0.14 16.87
CA GLN A 105 6.05 1.48 16.73
C GLN A 105 5.14 2.38 15.89
N TYR A 106 4.70 1.90 14.73
CA TYR A 106 3.76 2.63 13.88
C TYR A 106 2.43 2.92 14.59
N ASP A 107 1.87 1.93 15.29
CA ASP A 107 0.60 2.10 16.01
C ASP A 107 0.75 3.12 17.16
N ALA A 108 1.90 3.13 17.85
CA ALA A 108 2.21 4.12 18.89
C ALA A 108 2.32 5.54 18.31
N GLN A 109 3.05 5.72 17.21
CA GLN A 109 3.17 7.02 16.52
C GLN A 109 1.82 7.49 15.97
N LEU A 110 1.04 6.58 15.40
CA LEU A 110 -0.29 6.90 14.90
C LEU A 110 -1.22 7.36 16.03
N LYS A 111 -1.13 6.75 17.22
CA LYS A 111 -1.91 7.15 18.40
C LYS A 111 -1.63 8.59 18.86
N GLN A 112 -0.42 9.11 18.61
CA GLN A 112 -0.08 10.50 18.93
C GLN A 112 -0.67 11.50 17.92
N ILE A 113 -0.97 11.05 16.70
CA ILE A 113 -1.53 11.90 15.63
C ILE A 113 -3.07 11.91 15.69
N LEU A 114 -3.68 10.79 16.07
CA LEU A 114 -5.12 10.60 16.10
C LEU A 114 -5.73 11.05 17.43
N SER A 115 -6.97 11.53 17.39
CA SER A 115 -7.78 11.66 18.61
C SER A 115 -8.14 10.28 19.18
N ALA A 116 -8.61 10.24 20.43
CA ALA A 116 -9.04 9.00 21.08
C ALA A 116 -10.13 8.27 20.29
N ASP A 117 -11.12 9.00 19.77
CA ASP A 117 -12.22 8.43 18.98
C ASP A 117 -11.74 7.91 17.62
N GLN A 118 -10.87 8.67 16.95
CA GLN A 118 -10.27 8.27 15.68
C GLN A 118 -9.41 7.00 15.85
N TYR A 119 -8.65 6.92 16.94
CA TYR A 119 -7.84 5.73 17.24
C TYR A 119 -8.72 4.51 17.58
N THR A 120 -9.81 4.70 18.32
CA THR A 120 -10.79 3.63 18.60
C THR A 120 -11.38 3.08 17.31
N LYS A 121 -11.83 3.95 16.40
CA LYS A 121 -12.32 3.56 15.08
C LYS A 121 -11.24 2.84 14.26
N TYR A 122 -10.00 3.34 14.30
CA TYR A 122 -8.88 2.66 13.65
C TYR A 122 -8.66 1.25 14.20
N ALA A 123 -8.65 1.07 15.53
CA ALA A 123 -8.47 -0.23 16.17
C ALA A 123 -9.56 -1.23 15.77
N GLN A 124 -10.82 -0.80 15.75
CA GLN A 124 -11.96 -1.59 15.25
C GLN A 124 -11.76 -2.01 13.78
N MET A 125 -11.42 -1.06 12.90
CA MET A 125 -11.13 -1.37 11.49
C MET A 125 -10.00 -2.40 11.32
N GLN A 126 -9.01 -2.40 12.22
CA GLN A 126 -7.90 -3.35 12.19
C GLN A 126 -8.34 -4.73 12.70
N ALA A 127 -9.16 -4.79 13.75
CA ALA A 127 -9.78 -6.02 14.24
C ALA A 127 -10.65 -6.68 13.17
N ASP A 128 -11.52 -5.91 12.50
CA ASP A 128 -12.40 -6.39 11.43
C ASP A 128 -11.61 -6.98 10.25
N LYS A 129 -10.54 -6.31 9.84
CA LYS A 129 -9.66 -6.83 8.79
C LYS A 129 -9.01 -8.15 9.20
N LYS A 130 -8.60 -8.26 10.47
CA LYS A 130 -8.01 -9.49 11.01
C LYS A 130 -9.04 -10.63 11.03
N ALA A 131 -10.25 -10.37 11.53
CA ALA A 131 -11.35 -11.33 11.54
C ALA A 131 -11.71 -11.80 10.12
N LYS A 132 -11.88 -10.87 9.18
CA LYS A 132 -12.14 -11.18 7.76
C LYS A 132 -11.01 -12.01 7.13
N HIS A 133 -9.76 -11.75 7.50
CA HIS A 133 -8.64 -12.53 7.02
C HIS A 133 -8.62 -13.95 7.61
N GLN A 134 -8.95 -14.09 8.89
CA GLN A 134 -9.06 -15.40 9.56
C GLN A 134 -10.19 -16.25 8.98
N ALA A 135 -11.38 -15.70 8.82
CA ALA A 135 -12.52 -16.40 8.21
C ALA A 135 -12.19 -16.89 6.80
N LYS A 136 -11.53 -16.06 5.97
CA LYS A 136 -11.08 -16.47 4.63
C LYS A 136 -10.03 -17.59 4.64
N ARG A 137 -9.25 -17.74 5.71
CA ARG A 137 -8.29 -18.84 5.86
C ARG A 137 -8.98 -20.13 6.29
N GLN A 138 -9.98 -20.03 7.16
CA GLN A 138 -10.80 -21.16 7.59
C GLN A 138 -11.62 -21.73 6.43
N ASN A 139 -12.21 -20.89 5.58
CA ASN A 139 -12.98 -21.35 4.42
C ASN A 139 -12.14 -21.92 3.26
N LYS A 140 -10.80 -21.90 3.37
CA LYS A 140 -9.87 -22.36 2.33
C LYS A 140 -9.03 -23.56 2.76
N GLY A 141 -9.12 -23.95 4.04
CA GLY A 141 -8.52 -25.17 4.58
C GLY A 141 -9.60 -26.22 4.75
#